data_AF-A0A0C3PCI3-F1
#
_entry.id   AF-A0A0C3PCI3-F1
#
_cell.length_a   1.000
_cell.length_b   1.000
_cell.length_c   1.000
_cell.angle_alpha   90.00
_cell.angle_beta   90.00
_cell.angle_gamma   90.00
#
_symmetry.space_group_name_H-M   'P 1'
#
loop_
_entity.id
_entity.type
_entity.pdbx_description
1 polymer ?
#
loop_
_entity_poly.entity_id
_entity_poly.type
_entity_poly.pdbx_seq_one_letter_code
_entity_poly.pdbx_strand_id
1 'polypeptide(L)'
;NIIASKIIPTISSMMRYHPMSMATMLSKSCLSELGLSVEFNCADIISSDAFFDAAVCNMFTFQPRDLSLWSPCLGIQSLVQPIPVHQVTFEELLTPSDFRSYTPPLSDMDEESTEGLDVLSNNVSSPPPAQCYRVLTSFNRHHPCNLRFPALQGPKERETWSKKERLHAVTAPSVQNLEDLKQQLSNIYNEDGVKHAPEHYIGVPMEALEG
;
A
#
# COMPACT_ATOMS: atom_id res chain seq x y z
N ASN A 1 -2.33 0.57 30.45
CA ASN A 1 -3.01 0.67 29.13
C ASN A 1 -1.99 1.17 28.12
N ILE A 2 -1.57 0.32 27.17
CA ILE A 2 -0.51 0.65 26.18
C ILE A 2 -0.87 1.87 25.30
N ILE A 3 -2.17 2.07 25.05
CA ILE A 3 -2.68 3.19 24.24
C ILE A 3 -2.34 4.51 24.93
N ALA A 4 -2.76 4.68 26.18
CA ALA A 4 -2.52 5.89 26.96
C ALA A 4 -1.04 6.11 27.30
N SER A 5 -0.28 5.05 27.59
CA SER A 5 1.10 5.18 28.08
C SER A 5 2.15 5.30 26.99
N LYS A 6 1.88 4.80 25.78
CA LYS A 6 2.87 4.75 24.68
C LYS A 6 2.33 5.35 23.40
N ILE A 7 1.19 4.87 22.92
CA ILE A 7 0.69 5.22 21.58
C ILE A 7 0.33 6.71 21.50
N ILE A 8 -0.48 7.22 22.45
CA ILE A 8 -0.93 8.61 22.44
C ILE A 8 0.25 9.60 22.56
N PRO A 9 1.18 9.44 23.53
CA PRO A 9 2.37 10.31 23.60
C PRO A 9 3.24 10.26 22.33
N THR A 10 3.44 9.07 21.75
CA THR A 10 4.23 8.92 20.53
C THR A 10 3.56 9.64 19.35
N ILE A 11 2.26 9.42 19.13
CA ILE A 11 1.51 10.08 18.05
C ILE A 11 1.49 11.60 18.27
N SER A 12 1.26 12.07 19.50
CA SER A 12 1.30 13.50 19.83
C SER A 12 2.67 14.13 19.51
N SER A 13 3.76 13.43 19.80
CA SER A 13 5.11 13.87 19.44
C SER A 13 5.31 13.89 17.92
N MET A 14 4.92 12.82 17.22
CA MET A 14 5.03 12.75 15.76
C MET A 14 4.23 13.85 15.07
N MET A 15 2.99 14.12 15.49
CA MET A 15 2.18 15.22 14.94
C MET A 15 2.82 16.59 15.11
N ARG A 16 3.58 16.79 16.20
CA ARG A 16 4.23 18.07 16.50
C ARG A 16 5.51 18.29 15.69
N TYR A 17 6.33 17.26 15.55
CA TYR A 17 7.68 17.38 14.95
C TYR A 17 7.78 16.83 13.52
N HIS A 18 6.94 15.88 13.16
CA HIS A 18 6.91 15.20 11.87
C HIS A 18 5.46 15.08 11.36
N PRO A 19 4.77 16.20 11.12
CA PRO A 19 3.43 16.14 10.55
C PRO A 19 3.46 15.41 9.21
N MET A 20 2.57 14.45 9.03
CA MET A 20 2.47 13.65 7.82
C MET A 20 1.14 13.88 7.12
N SER A 21 1.15 13.80 5.80
CA SER A 21 -0.05 13.92 4.97
C SER A 21 -0.21 12.67 4.12
N MET A 22 -1.47 12.23 3.96
CA MET A 22 -1.82 11.22 2.96
C MET A 22 -1.96 11.83 1.55
N ALA A 23 -1.65 13.13 1.41
CA ALA A 23 -1.62 13.80 0.11
C ALA A 23 -0.87 12.94 -0.90
N THR A 24 -1.47 12.85 -2.09
CA THR A 24 -0.93 12.20 -3.28
C THR A 24 -0.67 10.68 -3.17
N MET A 25 -1.07 10.04 -2.07
CA MET A 25 -1.08 8.56 -2.00
C MET A 25 -2.28 7.95 -2.73
N LEU A 26 -3.36 8.70 -2.86
CA LEU A 26 -4.62 8.27 -3.43
C LEU A 26 -5.09 9.29 -4.46
N SER A 27 -5.72 8.82 -5.53
CA SER A 27 -6.31 9.71 -6.52
C SER A 27 -7.47 10.49 -5.90
N LYS A 28 -7.73 11.69 -6.45
CA LYS A 28 -8.87 12.52 -6.02
C LYS A 28 -10.21 11.79 -6.19
N SER A 29 -10.33 10.98 -7.25
CA SER A 29 -11.52 10.15 -7.49
C SER A 29 -11.71 9.13 -6.36
N CYS A 30 -10.66 8.42 -5.96
CA CYS A 30 -10.71 7.44 -4.87
C CYS A 30 -11.13 8.09 -3.54
N LEU A 31 -10.57 9.26 -3.21
CA LEU A 31 -10.96 9.98 -1.99
C LEU A 31 -12.41 10.48 -2.03
N SER A 32 -12.88 10.93 -3.19
CA SER A 32 -14.26 11.39 -3.37
C SER A 32 -15.28 10.27 -3.22
N GLU A 33 -14.97 9.06 -3.70
CA GLU A 33 -15.82 7.87 -3.52
C GLU A 33 -15.93 7.46 -2.05
N LEU A 34 -14.90 7.73 -1.24
CA LEU A 34 -14.88 7.48 0.20
C LEU A 34 -15.46 8.65 1.02
N GLY A 35 -15.88 9.76 0.38
CA GLY A 35 -16.44 10.93 1.04
C GLY A 35 -15.43 11.78 1.82
N LEU A 36 -14.14 11.70 1.46
CA LEU A 36 -13.04 12.36 2.16
C LEU A 36 -12.56 13.62 1.43
N SER A 37 -11.89 14.50 2.17
CA SER A 37 -11.16 15.64 1.59
C SER A 37 -10.06 15.16 0.64
N VAL A 38 -9.82 15.94 -0.41
CA VAL A 38 -8.78 15.72 -1.44
C VAL A 38 -7.38 15.58 -0.84
N GLU A 39 -7.16 16.23 0.30
CA GLU A 39 -5.96 16.09 1.11
C GLU A 39 -6.40 16.04 2.58
N PHE A 40 -5.92 15.04 3.32
CA PHE A 40 -6.10 15.00 4.77
C PHE A 40 -4.77 14.70 5.46
N ASN A 41 -4.56 15.41 6.57
CA ASN A 41 -3.40 15.27 7.43
C ASN A 41 -3.56 14.01 8.29
N CYS A 42 -2.51 13.20 8.44
CA CYS A 42 -2.53 12.03 9.33
C CYS A 42 -2.78 12.40 10.80
N ALA A 43 -2.55 13.68 11.16
CA ALA A 43 -2.89 14.26 12.46
C ALA A 43 -4.39 14.43 12.67
N ASP A 44 -5.19 14.53 11.60
CA ASP A 44 -6.63 14.58 11.71
C ASP A 44 -7.17 13.17 11.97
N ILE A 45 -7.32 12.86 13.25
CA ILE A 45 -7.83 11.58 13.73
C ILE A 45 -9.23 11.29 13.15
N ILE A 46 -10.08 12.31 12.99
CA ILE A 46 -11.45 12.13 12.51
C ILE A 46 -11.43 11.74 11.03
N SER A 47 -10.69 12.48 10.20
CA SER A 47 -10.52 12.14 8.78
C SER A 47 -9.83 10.79 8.59
N SER A 48 -8.86 10.45 9.45
CA SER A 48 -8.18 9.15 9.43
C SER A 48 -9.13 8.00 9.77
N ASP A 49 -9.96 8.15 10.80
CA ASP A 49 -10.95 7.14 11.17
C ASP A 49 -11.98 6.96 10.05
N ALA A 50 -12.47 8.04 9.46
CA ALA A 50 -13.37 7.98 8.31
C ALA A 50 -12.74 7.26 7.09
N PHE A 51 -11.45 7.50 6.83
CA PHE A 51 -10.71 6.77 5.79
C PHE A 51 -10.64 5.28 6.06
N PHE A 52 -10.26 4.89 7.28
CA PHE A 52 -10.09 3.50 7.63
C PHE A 52 -11.41 2.75 7.80
N ASP A 53 -12.49 3.42 8.18
CA ASP A 53 -13.84 2.86 8.18
C ASP A 53 -14.34 2.57 6.76
N ALA A 54 -13.98 3.43 5.80
CA ALA A 54 -14.34 3.25 4.39
C ALA A 54 -13.42 2.23 3.67
N ALA A 55 -12.17 2.10 4.10
CA ALA A 55 -11.23 1.12 3.58
C ALA A 55 -11.59 -0.29 4.05
N VAL A 56 -11.87 -1.20 3.11
CA VAL A 56 -12.13 -2.62 3.43
C VAL A 56 -10.81 -3.32 3.80
N CYS A 57 -10.40 -3.21 5.06
CA CYS A 57 -9.24 -3.92 5.58
C CYS A 57 -9.64 -5.32 6.07
N ASN A 58 -9.50 -6.33 5.21
CA ASN A 58 -9.84 -7.73 5.55
C ASN A 58 -9.00 -8.32 6.69
N MET A 59 -7.92 -7.67 7.13
CA MET A 59 -6.92 -8.24 8.05
C MET A 59 -7.00 -7.77 9.49
N PHE A 60 -7.74 -6.69 9.79
CA PHE A 60 -7.78 -6.12 11.13
C PHE A 60 -9.20 -5.71 11.51
N THR A 61 -9.55 -5.87 12.79
CA THR A 61 -10.80 -5.35 13.35
C THR A 61 -10.51 -3.99 13.96
N PHE A 62 -11.14 -2.94 13.43
CA PHE A 62 -11.03 -1.61 14.02
C PHE A 62 -11.65 -1.58 15.41
N GLN A 63 -10.88 -1.07 16.36
CA GLN A 63 -11.37 -0.79 17.70
C GLN A 63 -11.78 0.68 17.76
N PRO A 64 -13.03 1.00 18.13
CA PRO A 64 -13.48 2.38 18.21
C PRO A 64 -12.63 3.16 19.21
N ARG A 65 -12.22 4.38 18.85
CA ARG A 65 -11.40 5.23 19.72
C ARG A 65 -12.23 5.79 20.86
N ASP A 66 -11.66 5.74 22.06
CA ASP A 66 -12.17 6.50 23.21
C ASP A 66 -11.72 7.96 23.09
N LEU A 67 -12.61 8.82 22.59
CA LEU A 67 -12.32 10.25 22.38
C LEU A 67 -11.80 10.97 23.62
N SER A 68 -12.17 10.52 24.82
CA SER A 68 -11.70 11.14 26.07
C SER A 68 -10.19 10.95 26.26
N LEU A 69 -9.67 9.74 25.95
CA LEU A 69 -8.25 9.41 26.02
C LEU A 69 -7.45 10.13 24.94
N TRP A 70 -8.02 10.27 23.73
CA TRP A 70 -7.35 10.87 22.57
C TRP A 70 -7.44 12.40 22.52
N SER A 71 -8.14 13.02 23.47
CA SER A 71 -8.26 14.48 23.57
C SER A 71 -6.93 15.26 23.49
N PRO A 72 -5.77 14.79 23.99
CA PRO A 72 -4.50 15.52 23.83
C PRO A 72 -4.00 15.62 22.39
N CYS A 73 -4.49 14.76 21.50
CA CYS A 73 -4.16 14.77 20.07
C CYS A 73 -5.13 15.63 19.26
N LEU A 74 -6.33 15.92 19.80
CA LEU A 74 -7.33 16.73 19.13
C LEU A 74 -6.92 18.21 19.23
N GLY A 75 -6.45 18.79 18.12
CA GLY A 75 -6.09 20.21 18.03
C GLY A 75 -4.60 20.51 18.18
N ILE A 76 -3.71 19.53 18.02
CA ILE A 76 -2.27 19.80 17.90
C ILE A 76 -2.04 20.61 16.62
N GLN A 77 -1.64 21.87 16.78
CA GLN A 77 -1.10 22.66 15.69
C GLN A 77 0.33 22.22 15.44
N SER A 78 0.60 21.76 14.22
CA SER A 78 1.96 21.42 13.85
C SER A 78 2.80 22.68 13.70
N LEU A 79 4.07 22.60 14.08
CA LEU A 79 5.04 23.68 13.93
C LEU A 79 5.65 23.73 12.51
N VAL A 80 5.39 22.72 11.70
CA VAL A 80 5.99 22.49 10.38
C VAL A 80 4.90 22.11 9.37
N GLN A 81 5.16 22.29 8.07
CA GLN A 81 4.22 21.81 7.04
C GLN A 81 4.19 20.27 6.99
N PRO A 82 3.02 19.65 6.80
CA PRO A 82 2.89 18.21 6.65
C PRO A 82 3.65 17.68 5.43
N ILE A 83 4.39 16.59 5.64
CA ILE A 83 5.17 15.92 4.60
C ILE A 83 4.35 14.75 4.06
N PRO A 84 4.18 14.59 2.73
CA PRO A 84 3.52 13.42 2.17
C PRO A 84 4.20 12.12 2.59
N VAL A 85 3.42 11.14 3.08
CA VAL A 85 3.96 9.88 3.64
C VAL A 85 4.89 9.15 2.65
N HIS A 86 4.54 9.13 1.36
CA HIS A 86 5.33 8.47 0.33
C HIS A 86 6.70 9.12 0.06
N GLN A 87 6.94 10.35 0.56
CA GLN A 87 8.22 11.06 0.45
C GLN A 87 9.09 10.89 1.69
N VAL A 88 8.59 10.26 2.76
CA VAL A 88 9.34 10.05 4.00
C VAL A 88 10.34 8.91 3.80
N THR A 89 11.63 9.24 3.81
CA THR A 89 12.70 8.23 3.80
C THR A 89 13.06 7.80 5.22
N PHE A 90 13.67 6.61 5.37
CA PHE A 90 14.12 6.12 6.67
C PHE A 90 15.16 7.04 7.32
N GLU A 91 16.02 7.66 6.52
CA GLU A 91 17.06 8.59 7.00
C GLU A 91 16.44 9.88 7.56
N GLU A 92 15.31 10.34 7.01
CA GLU A 92 14.59 11.52 7.51
C GLU A 92 13.83 11.28 8.82
N LEU A 93 13.46 10.03 9.11
CA LEU A 93 12.92 9.65 10.43
C LEU A 93 14.00 9.69 11.51
N LEU A 94 15.27 9.56 11.12
CA LEU A 94 16.41 9.62 12.03
C LEU A 94 17.01 11.03 12.14
N THR A 95 16.96 11.80 11.05
CA THR A 95 17.47 13.18 10.97
C THR A 95 16.54 14.05 10.12
N PRO A 96 15.68 14.90 10.72
CA PRO A 96 14.84 15.82 9.96
C PRO A 96 15.72 16.82 9.20
N SER A 97 15.53 16.89 7.89
CA SER A 97 16.28 17.77 6.98
C SER A 97 15.35 18.84 6.37
N ASP A 98 15.85 20.06 6.22
CA ASP A 98 15.04 21.25 5.89
C ASP A 98 14.79 21.46 4.38
N PHE A 99 15.36 20.63 3.50
CA PHE A 99 15.24 20.79 2.05
C PHE A 99 14.75 19.53 1.37
N ARG A 100 13.59 19.60 0.71
CA ARG A 100 13.03 18.52 -0.12
C ARG A 100 12.84 18.99 -1.56
N SER A 101 13.33 18.18 -2.50
CA SER A 101 12.97 18.26 -3.90
C SER A 101 11.63 17.54 -4.10
N TYR A 102 10.66 18.21 -4.75
CA TYR A 102 9.34 17.65 -5.04
C TYR A 102 9.46 16.33 -5.81
N THR A 103 8.83 15.27 -5.30
CA THR A 103 8.64 14.01 -6.00
C THR A 103 7.16 13.91 -6.40
N PRO A 104 6.83 13.75 -7.69
CA PRO A 104 5.44 13.65 -8.12
C PRO A 104 4.73 12.42 -7.54
N PRO A 105 3.39 12.44 -7.46
CA PRO A 105 2.59 11.32 -6.98
C PRO A 105 2.79 10.05 -7.81
N LEU A 106 2.70 8.88 -7.16
CA LEU A 106 2.60 7.59 -7.87
C LEU A 106 1.35 7.50 -8.76
N SER A 107 0.33 8.32 -8.50
CA SER A 107 -0.92 8.38 -9.27
C SER A 107 -0.84 9.19 -10.56
N ASP A 108 0.19 10.04 -10.72
CA ASP A 108 0.29 11.00 -11.82
C ASP A 108 1.23 10.51 -12.93
N MET A 109 1.69 9.26 -12.83
CA MET A 109 2.28 8.58 -13.98
C MET A 109 1.16 8.14 -14.91
N ASP A 110 0.67 9.07 -15.72
CA ASP A 110 -0.14 8.73 -16.89
C ASP A 110 0.64 7.71 -17.73
N GLU A 111 -0.02 6.61 -18.14
CA GLU A 111 0.54 5.53 -18.98
C GLU A 111 0.88 5.99 -20.42
N GLU A 112 1.03 7.28 -20.68
CA GLU A 112 1.16 7.84 -22.02
C GLU A 112 2.47 8.63 -22.17
N SER A 113 3.50 7.91 -22.62
CA SER A 113 4.57 8.33 -23.56
C SER A 113 5.91 7.71 -23.21
N THR A 114 6.16 6.49 -23.70
CA THR A 114 7.50 5.92 -23.85
C THR A 114 8.21 6.53 -25.05
N GLU A 115 8.48 7.83 -25.08
CA GLU A 115 9.46 8.40 -26.01
C GLU A 115 10.18 9.61 -25.41
N GLY A 116 11.48 9.44 -25.15
CA GLY A 116 12.44 10.55 -25.04
C GLY A 116 12.68 11.14 -23.65
N LEU A 117 13.55 10.51 -22.85
CA LEU A 117 14.35 11.25 -21.86
C LEU A 117 15.81 10.80 -21.94
N ASP A 118 16.52 11.50 -22.83
CA ASP A 118 17.96 11.62 -22.79
C ASP A 118 18.31 12.90 -21.99
N VAL A 119 19.26 12.76 -21.06
CA VAL A 119 20.01 13.83 -20.35
C VAL A 119 19.19 14.65 -19.32
N LEU A 120 19.42 14.49 -18.01
CA LEU A 120 20.55 15.11 -17.32
C LEU A 120 21.08 14.24 -16.17
N SER A 121 22.34 13.85 -16.34
CA SER A 121 23.18 13.18 -15.37
C SER A 121 23.46 14.10 -14.18
N ASN A 122 22.88 13.78 -13.03
CA ASN A 122 23.40 14.20 -11.73
C ASN A 122 23.93 12.95 -11.03
N ASN A 123 25.24 12.94 -10.81
CA ASN A 123 25.99 11.95 -10.03
C ASN A 123 25.54 11.95 -8.56
N VAL A 124 24.35 11.43 -8.29
CA VAL A 124 24.02 10.86 -6.99
C VAL A 124 24.54 9.43 -7.07
N SER A 125 25.43 9.06 -6.15
CA SER A 125 25.84 7.67 -5.95
C SER A 125 24.63 6.91 -5.43
N SER A 126 23.69 6.60 -6.33
CA SER A 126 22.57 5.72 -6.08
C SER A 126 23.15 4.41 -5.55
N PRO A 127 22.58 3.82 -4.48
CA PRO A 127 22.84 2.42 -4.20
C PRO A 127 22.64 1.64 -5.50
N PRO A 128 23.46 0.60 -5.78
CA PRO A 128 23.32 -0.18 -7.00
C PRO A 128 21.84 -0.53 -7.16
N PRO A 129 21.25 -0.34 -8.36
CA PRO A 129 19.82 -0.56 -8.56
C PRO A 129 19.50 -1.94 -8.03
N ALA A 130 18.61 -2.00 -7.04
CA ALA A 130 18.12 -3.27 -6.50
C ALA A 130 17.74 -4.13 -7.70
N GLN A 131 18.25 -5.36 -7.73
CA GLN A 131 18.09 -6.24 -8.88
C GLN A 131 16.60 -6.46 -9.15
N CYS A 132 16.11 -5.82 -10.20
CA CYS A 132 14.69 -5.82 -10.54
C CYS A 132 14.45 -6.94 -11.55
N TYR A 133 13.63 -7.92 -11.16
CA TYR A 133 13.24 -9.01 -12.03
C TYR A 133 11.87 -8.75 -12.62
N ARG A 134 11.78 -8.66 -13.95
CA ARG A 134 10.51 -8.57 -14.66
C ARG A 134 10.11 -9.95 -15.19
N VAL A 135 9.01 -10.49 -14.68
CA VAL A 135 8.42 -11.74 -15.18
C VAL A 135 7.23 -11.42 -16.07
N LEU A 136 7.28 -11.87 -17.33
CA LEU A 136 6.16 -11.75 -18.26
C LEU A 136 5.19 -12.89 -18.02
N THR A 137 3.89 -12.59 -17.99
CA THR A 137 2.81 -13.57 -17.84
C THR A 137 1.79 -13.40 -18.97
N SER A 138 1.01 -14.44 -19.26
CA SER A 138 -0.08 -14.36 -20.23
C SER A 138 -1.33 -13.68 -19.68
N PHE A 139 -1.32 -13.16 -18.45
CA PHE A 139 -2.50 -12.58 -17.79
C PHE A 139 -3.20 -11.51 -18.64
N ASN A 140 -4.49 -11.69 -18.86
CA ASN A 140 -5.32 -10.78 -19.64
C ASN A 140 -6.25 -9.98 -18.72
N ARG A 141 -5.85 -8.75 -18.38
CA ARG A 141 -6.62 -7.86 -17.50
C ARG A 141 -8.05 -7.59 -18.00
N HIS A 142 -8.27 -7.59 -19.31
CA HIS A 142 -9.55 -7.23 -19.92
C HIS A 142 -10.51 -8.41 -20.08
N HIS A 143 -10.08 -9.64 -19.75
CA HIS A 143 -10.94 -10.80 -19.85
C HIS A 143 -12.10 -10.73 -18.84
N PRO A 144 -13.36 -10.98 -19.23
CA PRO A 144 -14.52 -10.86 -18.33
C PRO A 144 -14.41 -11.65 -17.02
N CYS A 145 -13.74 -12.81 -17.03
CA CYS A 145 -13.48 -13.60 -15.82
C CYS A 145 -12.49 -12.94 -14.85
N ASN A 146 -11.51 -12.18 -15.35
CA ASN A 146 -10.51 -11.50 -14.51
C ASN A 146 -11.02 -10.16 -13.96
N LEU A 147 -12.06 -9.59 -14.59
CA LEU A 147 -12.75 -8.38 -14.10
C LEU A 147 -13.76 -8.69 -12.98
N ARG A 148 -14.11 -9.96 -12.79
CA ARG A 148 -15.06 -10.38 -11.76
C ARG A 148 -14.33 -10.85 -10.52
N PHE A 149 -14.48 -10.11 -9.44
CA PHE A 149 -14.12 -10.61 -8.12
C PHE A 149 -15.31 -11.37 -7.55
N PRO A 150 -15.18 -12.68 -7.23
CA PRO A 150 -16.25 -13.44 -6.59
C PRO A 150 -16.35 -13.08 -5.09
N ALA A 151 -16.54 -11.79 -4.77
CA ALA A 151 -16.88 -11.39 -3.41
C ALA A 151 -18.29 -11.93 -3.13
N LEU A 152 -18.37 -12.91 -2.23
CA LEU A 152 -19.66 -13.38 -1.76
C LEU A 152 -20.43 -12.24 -1.08
N GLN A 153 -21.73 -12.18 -1.32
CA GLN A 153 -22.58 -11.14 -0.74
C GLN A 153 -23.02 -11.56 0.66
N GLY A 154 -22.52 -10.84 1.67
CA GLY A 154 -22.90 -11.00 3.07
C GLY A 154 -21.68 -11.08 4.01
N PRO A 155 -21.76 -10.56 5.26
CA PRO A 155 -20.62 -10.53 6.17
C PRO A 155 -20.07 -11.92 6.51
N LYS A 156 -20.96 -12.91 6.73
CA LYS A 156 -20.57 -14.27 7.14
C LYS A 156 -19.97 -15.06 5.98
N GLU A 157 -20.53 -14.92 4.78
CA GLU A 157 -19.99 -15.55 3.58
C GLU A 157 -18.61 -15.00 3.25
N ARG A 158 -18.42 -13.67 3.35
CA ARG A 158 -17.10 -13.04 3.18
C ARG A 158 -16.09 -13.55 4.19
N GLU A 159 -16.44 -13.63 5.47
CA GLU A 159 -15.52 -14.15 6.49
C GLU A 159 -15.10 -15.59 6.20
N THR A 160 -16.07 -16.43 5.80
CA THR A 160 -15.82 -17.84 5.46
C THR A 160 -14.93 -17.97 4.23
N TRP A 161 -15.23 -17.20 3.18
CA TRP A 161 -14.43 -17.13 1.97
C TRP A 161 -13.00 -16.66 2.26
N SER A 162 -12.83 -15.57 3.01
CA SER A 162 -11.52 -15.05 3.39
C SER A 162 -10.69 -16.06 4.19
N LYS A 163 -11.32 -16.82 5.10
CA LYS A 163 -10.62 -17.91 5.82
C LYS A 163 -10.14 -19.01 4.86
N LYS A 164 -10.97 -19.37 3.88
CA LYS A 164 -10.62 -20.37 2.87
C LYS A 164 -9.46 -19.90 1.97
N GLU A 165 -9.52 -18.68 1.47
CA GLU A 165 -8.44 -18.12 0.63
C GLU A 165 -7.12 -17.98 1.40
N ARG A 166 -7.17 -17.57 2.68
CA ARG A 166 -5.99 -17.56 3.54
C ARG A 166 -5.39 -18.94 3.71
N LEU A 167 -6.21 -19.97 3.89
CA LEU A 167 -5.72 -21.34 3.98
C LEU A 167 -5.01 -21.75 2.69
N HIS A 168 -5.61 -21.48 1.53
CA HIS A 168 -4.98 -21.75 0.24
C HIS A 168 -3.64 -21.04 0.07
N ALA A 169 -3.56 -19.75 0.43
CA ALA A 169 -2.32 -18.98 0.37
C ALA A 169 -1.23 -19.49 1.33
N VAL A 170 -1.60 -19.90 2.55
CA VAL A 170 -0.64 -20.45 3.54
C VAL A 170 -0.12 -21.82 3.11
N THR A 171 -0.95 -22.64 2.45
CA THR A 171 -0.55 -23.96 1.96
C THR A 171 0.04 -23.94 0.55
N ALA A 172 0.21 -22.76 -0.03
CA ALA A 172 0.71 -22.60 -1.39
C ALA A 172 2.12 -23.20 -1.52
N PRO A 173 2.42 -23.92 -2.60
CA PRO A 173 3.78 -24.36 -2.88
C PRO A 173 4.70 -23.13 -3.05
N SER A 174 5.84 -23.17 -2.37
CA SER A 174 6.86 -22.13 -2.49
C SER A 174 7.75 -22.38 -3.71
N VAL A 175 7.96 -21.34 -4.51
CA VAL A 175 8.95 -21.40 -5.60
C VAL A 175 10.36 -21.49 -5.04
N GLN A 176 11.23 -22.22 -5.74
CA GLN A 176 12.62 -22.40 -5.34
C GLN A 176 13.55 -21.33 -5.92
N ASN A 177 13.19 -20.78 -7.08
CA ASN A 177 13.98 -19.78 -7.80
C ASN A 177 13.10 -19.06 -8.85
N LEU A 178 13.68 -18.07 -9.53
CA LEU A 178 13.00 -17.29 -10.56
C LEU A 178 12.49 -18.13 -11.75
N GLU A 179 13.18 -19.21 -12.12
CA GLU A 179 12.78 -20.04 -13.26
C GLU A 179 11.57 -20.91 -12.91
N ASP A 180 11.55 -21.47 -11.71
CA ASP A 180 10.38 -22.15 -11.13
C ASP A 180 9.17 -21.19 -11.03
N LEU A 181 9.40 -19.94 -10.62
CA LEU A 181 8.34 -18.93 -10.60
C LEU A 181 7.73 -18.68 -11.99
N LYS A 182 8.56 -18.52 -13.03
CA LYS A 182 8.06 -18.36 -14.41
C LYS A 182 7.25 -19.56 -14.86
N GLN A 183 7.75 -20.77 -14.59
CA GLN A 183 7.08 -22.01 -14.96
C GLN A 183 5.72 -22.15 -14.26
N GLN A 184 5.66 -21.89 -12.96
CA GLN A 184 4.41 -21.95 -12.21
C GLN A 184 3.42 -20.88 -12.71
N LEU A 185 3.89 -19.65 -12.97
CA LEU A 185 3.04 -18.60 -13.54
C LEU A 185 2.50 -18.96 -14.93
N SER A 186 3.32 -19.57 -15.81
CA SER A 186 2.85 -20.04 -17.11
C SER A 186 1.83 -21.16 -17.01
N ASN A 187 1.92 -21.98 -15.96
CA ASN A 187 0.95 -23.04 -15.73
C ASN A 187 -0.38 -22.50 -15.21
N ILE A 188 -0.38 -21.42 -14.41
CA ILE A 188 -1.59 -20.85 -13.80
C ILE A 188 -2.54 -20.24 -14.83
N TYR A 189 -2.00 -19.55 -15.82
CA TYR A 189 -2.79 -18.83 -16.81
C TYR A 189 -2.95 -19.67 -18.08
N ASN A 190 -4.19 -19.79 -18.57
CA ASN A 190 -4.45 -20.40 -19.86
C ASN A 190 -4.05 -19.47 -21.01
N GLU A 191 -4.27 -19.91 -22.26
CA GLU A 191 -3.98 -19.14 -23.47
C GLU A 191 -4.75 -17.81 -23.55
N ASP A 192 -5.93 -17.73 -22.93
CA ASP A 192 -6.75 -16.51 -22.87
C ASP A 192 -6.30 -15.53 -21.76
N GLY A 193 -5.27 -15.90 -20.99
CA GLY A 193 -4.77 -15.12 -19.87
C GLY A 193 -5.64 -15.17 -18.62
N VAL A 194 -6.42 -16.22 -18.46
CA VAL A 194 -7.31 -16.47 -17.33
C VAL A 194 -6.71 -17.52 -16.42
N LYS A 195 -6.81 -17.27 -15.11
CA LYS A 195 -6.42 -18.24 -14.09
C LYS A 195 -7.33 -19.46 -14.17
N HIS A 196 -6.81 -20.61 -14.62
CA HIS A 196 -7.64 -21.81 -14.82
C HIS A 196 -7.96 -22.55 -13.50
N ALA A 197 -7.12 -22.38 -12.47
CA ALA A 197 -7.32 -22.93 -11.13
C ALA A 197 -7.43 -21.79 -10.09
N PRO A 198 -8.64 -21.28 -9.80
CA PRO A 198 -8.86 -20.11 -8.94
C PRO A 198 -8.22 -20.22 -7.55
N GLU A 199 -8.25 -21.41 -6.96
CA GLU A 199 -7.72 -21.78 -5.65
C GLU A 199 -6.20 -21.98 -5.62
N HIS A 200 -5.52 -21.93 -6.76
CA HIS A 200 -4.09 -22.17 -6.84
C HIS A 200 -3.30 -20.90 -6.51
N TYR A 201 -2.46 -20.96 -5.48
CA TYR A 201 -1.59 -19.85 -5.07
C TYR A 201 -0.13 -20.27 -5.23
N ILE A 202 0.76 -19.30 -5.40
CA ILE A 202 2.21 -19.51 -5.40
C ILE A 202 2.78 -18.74 -4.21
N GLY A 203 3.56 -19.43 -3.38
CA GLY A 203 4.38 -18.77 -2.35
C GLY A 203 5.67 -18.26 -2.98
N VAL A 204 5.99 -16.98 -2.82
CA VAL A 204 7.26 -16.40 -3.29
C VAL A 204 8.12 -16.06 -2.06
N PRO A 205 9.02 -16.96 -1.64
CA PRO A 205 9.95 -16.66 -0.56
C PRO A 205 10.96 -15.61 -1.03
N MET A 206 11.42 -14.75 -0.12
CA MET A 206 12.38 -13.69 -0.44
C MET A 206 13.68 -14.27 -1.00
N GLU A 207 14.10 -15.42 -0.46
CA GLU A 207 15.29 -16.16 -0.84
C GLU A 207 15.25 -16.66 -2.29
N ALA A 208 14.06 -16.89 -2.87
CA ALA A 208 13.92 -17.31 -4.27
C ALA A 208 14.13 -16.17 -5.27
N LEU A 209 14.15 -14.91 -4.80
CA LEU A 209 14.40 -13.71 -5.59
C LEU A 209 15.85 -13.22 -5.44
N GLU A 210 16.59 -13.77 -4.48
CA GLU A 210 18.01 -13.49 -4.22
C GLU A 210 18.87 -14.46 -5.04
N GLY A 211 18.86 -14.27 -6.36
CA GLY A 211 19.81 -14.92 -7.28
C GLY A 211 21.21 -14.32 -7.19
#